data_AF-A0A966MQJ9-F1
#
_entry.id   AF-A0A966MQJ9-F1
#
_cell.length_a   1.000
_cell.length_b   1.000
_cell.length_c   1.000
_cell.angle_alpha   90.00
_cell.angle_beta   90.00
_cell.angle_gamma   90.00
#
_symmetry.space_group_name_H-M   'P 1'
#
loop_
_entity.id
_entity.type
_entity.pdbx_description
1 polymer ?
#
loop_
_entity_poly.entity_id
_entity_poly.type
_entity_poly.pdbx_seq_one_letter_code
_entity_poly.pdbx_strand_id
1 'polypeptide(L)'
;MTGFRHWNSGGPSGRRLHTLRSVHDRRRDRIRDLCQEDAEDPPGNPFFVLIGRVFSILPIAPTVAMRINVLAALSSAVSAMFWFLVTERVLVQWMPRRWQRIVGGSLAVLIGATAFTVWNQSVVNEKVYTVSLVGLAIICWLTVRWCDDPESRTADRLLVLIAYLLGLGYTNHMAGMLAAPAVGFAVLIRRPQTLLRWKLLVACAAALVFGLTPFATQPIRAAHFPAINEGEPTGCATEIKADCTFSQLTYDRFMYNFNRGQYGKPELGERQAPFAAQLGMYWLYFKWQWLRDAYNENPGLQNGLAVFYFILVILGGWMHFQKDRRSFWFFGPLVATMTLGLIFYLNFKYGHSQAPELGDSVPREVRDRDYFYLWSFSALSVWAALGLFYLWETVATLFGADEVKLGKQTVSEPRTRSFLMASPLLAIAFIPLFGNWTQASRGGQTDTTDFARDLLNSVEPYG
;
A
#
# COMPACT_ATOMS: atom_id res chain seq x y z
N MET A 1 -83.63 4.40 -14.26
CA MET A 1 -83.78 3.74 -15.59
C MET A 1 -82.67 4.24 -16.52
N THR A 2 -82.36 3.51 -17.59
CA THR A 2 -81.72 3.95 -18.87
C THR A 2 -81.06 5.35 -18.93
N GLY A 3 -79.81 5.56 -19.33
CA GLY A 3 -78.74 4.66 -19.79
C GLY A 3 -78.67 4.50 -21.33
N PHE A 4 -77.70 5.18 -21.98
CA PHE A 4 -76.91 4.69 -23.12
C PHE A 4 -75.62 5.54 -23.32
N ARG A 5 -74.74 5.19 -24.27
CA ARG A 5 -73.34 5.68 -24.40
C ARG A 5 -73.06 6.46 -25.69
N HIS A 6 -71.97 7.25 -25.71
CA HIS A 6 -71.00 7.25 -26.83
C HIS A 6 -69.60 7.80 -26.43
N TRP A 7 -68.59 7.48 -27.25
CA TRP A 7 -67.19 7.97 -27.24
C TRP A 7 -67.02 9.12 -28.29
N ASN A 8 -65.94 9.91 -28.42
CA ASN A 8 -64.55 9.93 -27.89
C ASN A 8 -64.00 11.40 -27.94
N SER A 9 -62.74 11.85 -27.76
CA SER A 9 -61.40 11.26 -27.43
C SER A 9 -60.38 12.40 -27.15
N GLY A 10 -59.39 12.17 -26.27
CA GLY A 10 -58.10 12.93 -26.23
C GLY A 10 -58.07 14.20 -25.37
N GLY A 11 -56.97 14.55 -24.67
CA GLY A 11 -55.70 13.81 -24.47
C GLY A 11 -54.83 14.43 -23.35
N PRO A 12 -53.95 13.66 -22.64
CA PRO A 12 -53.30 14.13 -21.40
C PRO A 12 -51.81 14.51 -21.55
N SER A 13 -51.51 15.80 -21.75
CA SER A 13 -50.14 16.34 -21.84
C SER A 13 -49.55 16.85 -20.50
N GLY A 14 -50.35 17.49 -19.66
CA GLY A 14 -49.83 18.32 -18.55
C GLY A 14 -49.18 17.61 -17.35
N ARG A 15 -49.40 16.31 -17.12
CA ARG A 15 -48.97 15.62 -15.87
C ARG A 15 -47.65 14.83 -15.96
N ARG A 16 -46.97 14.79 -17.11
CA ARG A 16 -45.72 13.98 -17.26
C ARG A 16 -44.42 14.72 -16.97
N LEU A 17 -44.40 16.05 -17.03
CA LEU A 17 -43.16 16.85 -16.92
C LEU A 17 -42.57 16.95 -15.51
N HIS A 18 -43.40 17.10 -14.47
CA HIS A 18 -42.91 17.22 -13.08
C HIS A 18 -42.28 15.93 -12.55
N THR A 19 -42.83 14.77 -12.90
CA THR A 19 -42.31 13.48 -12.43
C THR A 19 -40.92 13.19 -13.00
N LEU A 20 -40.70 13.50 -14.28
CA LEU A 20 -39.44 13.25 -14.99
C LEU A 20 -38.26 14.02 -14.38
N ARG A 21 -38.41 15.32 -14.06
CA ARG A 21 -37.35 16.08 -13.36
C ARG A 21 -36.92 15.38 -12.07
N SER A 22 -37.89 14.98 -11.23
CA SER A 22 -37.60 14.30 -9.94
C SER A 22 -36.91 12.93 -10.08
N VAL A 23 -36.96 12.30 -11.25
CA VAL A 23 -36.28 11.03 -11.54
C VAL A 23 -34.91 11.28 -12.18
N HIS A 24 -34.76 12.39 -12.92
CA HIS A 24 -33.50 12.78 -13.53
C HIS A 24 -32.52 13.35 -12.49
N ASP A 25 -32.98 14.18 -11.56
CA ASP A 25 -32.18 14.61 -10.39
C ASP A 25 -31.74 13.39 -9.56
N ARG A 26 -32.68 12.54 -9.11
CA ARG A 26 -32.37 11.31 -8.36
C ARG A 26 -31.60 10.23 -9.14
N ARG A 27 -31.34 10.43 -10.44
CA ARG A 27 -30.34 9.68 -11.22
C ARG A 27 -29.01 10.40 -11.28
N ARG A 28 -28.96 11.72 -11.46
CA ARG A 28 -27.73 12.52 -11.36
C ARG A 28 -27.10 12.40 -9.98
N ASP A 29 -27.89 12.56 -8.92
CA ASP A 29 -27.44 12.40 -7.54
C ASP A 29 -26.87 10.99 -7.33
N ARG A 30 -27.60 9.94 -7.72
CA ARG A 30 -27.12 8.56 -7.59
C ARG A 30 -25.87 8.25 -8.43
N ILE A 31 -25.72 8.82 -9.62
CA ILE A 31 -24.50 8.67 -10.44
C ILE A 31 -23.35 9.44 -9.79
N ARG A 32 -23.61 10.59 -9.17
CA ARG A 32 -22.64 11.38 -8.41
C ARG A 32 -22.19 10.64 -7.15
N ASP A 33 -23.12 10.05 -6.40
CA ASP A 33 -22.87 9.19 -5.24
C ASP A 33 -22.04 7.95 -5.62
N LEU A 34 -22.31 7.34 -6.79
CA LEU A 34 -21.54 6.20 -7.32
C LEU A 34 -20.13 6.63 -7.78
N CYS A 35 -19.98 7.77 -8.45
CA CYS A 35 -18.67 8.34 -8.73
C CYS A 35 -17.89 8.62 -7.43
N GLN A 36 -18.57 8.97 -6.33
CA GLN A 36 -17.97 9.28 -5.04
C GLN A 36 -17.28 8.09 -4.33
N GLU A 37 -17.48 6.84 -4.79
CA GLU A 37 -16.73 5.67 -4.29
C GLU A 37 -15.45 5.35 -5.08
N ASP A 38 -15.39 5.72 -6.37
CA ASP A 38 -14.30 5.39 -7.31
C ASP A 38 -13.47 6.60 -7.79
N ALA A 39 -13.98 7.82 -7.64
CA ALA A 39 -13.21 9.05 -7.84
C ALA A 39 -12.14 9.24 -6.75
N GLU A 40 -11.24 10.22 -6.93
CA GLU A 40 -10.04 10.38 -6.13
C GLU A 40 -10.34 10.72 -4.65
N ASP A 41 -10.44 9.69 -3.77
CA ASP A 41 -10.56 9.81 -2.31
C ASP A 41 -9.85 11.08 -1.77
N PRO A 42 -10.59 12.10 -1.28
CA PRO A 42 -9.97 13.30 -0.72
C PRO A 42 -8.89 12.94 0.33
N PRO A 43 -7.67 13.54 0.29
CA PRO A 43 -7.32 14.77 -0.41
C PRO A 43 -7.21 14.69 -1.94
N GLY A 44 -7.25 13.51 -2.55
CA GLY A 44 -6.70 13.29 -3.88
C GLY A 44 -5.18 13.14 -3.84
N ASN A 45 -4.60 12.49 -4.84
CA ASN A 45 -3.25 11.91 -4.75
C ASN A 45 -2.27 12.52 -5.79
N PRO A 46 -1.88 13.80 -5.65
CA PRO A 46 -1.34 14.61 -6.74
C PRO A 46 -0.03 14.07 -7.32
N PHE A 47 0.85 13.44 -6.52
CA PHE A 47 2.07 12.83 -7.05
C PHE A 47 1.79 11.61 -7.94
N PHE A 48 0.78 10.81 -7.57
CA PHE A 48 0.31 9.72 -8.42
C PHE A 48 -0.28 10.26 -9.73
N VAL A 49 -1.08 11.33 -9.68
CA VAL A 49 -1.65 11.98 -10.87
C VAL A 49 -0.56 12.50 -11.80
N LEU A 50 0.49 13.12 -11.26
CA LEU A 50 1.64 13.60 -12.04
C LEU A 50 2.41 12.45 -12.73
N ILE A 51 2.70 11.36 -12.03
CA ILE A 51 3.38 10.19 -12.62
C ILE A 51 2.46 9.47 -13.62
N GLY A 52 1.20 9.25 -13.25
CA GLY A 52 0.17 8.66 -14.11
C GLY A 52 -0.02 9.47 -15.39
N ARG A 53 0.06 10.80 -15.34
CA ARG A 53 0.04 11.64 -16.54
C ARG A 53 1.23 11.36 -17.45
N VAL A 54 2.44 11.23 -16.93
CA VAL A 54 3.62 10.84 -17.74
C VAL A 54 3.38 9.49 -18.41
N PHE A 55 3.00 8.46 -17.65
CA PHE A 55 2.75 7.13 -18.20
C PHE A 55 1.60 7.10 -19.22
N SER A 56 0.54 7.90 -19.04
CA SER A 56 -0.57 8.02 -19.99
C SER A 56 -0.13 8.48 -21.38
N ILE A 57 0.95 9.27 -21.48
CA ILE A 57 1.47 9.83 -22.73
C ILE A 57 2.44 8.86 -23.44
N LEU A 58 3.12 7.98 -22.69
CA LEU A 58 4.13 7.07 -23.26
C LEU A 58 3.51 6.04 -24.24
N PRO A 59 4.12 5.80 -25.42
CA PRO A 59 3.62 4.85 -26.42
C PRO A 59 3.99 3.39 -26.08
N ILE A 60 3.80 2.98 -24.82
CA ILE A 60 4.21 1.67 -24.27
C ILE A 60 3.09 0.61 -24.25
N ALA A 61 1.84 1.02 -24.45
CA ALA A 61 0.67 0.13 -24.51
C ALA A 61 -0.48 0.80 -25.29
N PRO A 62 -1.44 0.06 -25.86
CA PRO A 62 -2.48 0.64 -26.71
C PRO A 62 -3.46 1.53 -25.95
N THR A 63 -3.92 1.13 -24.76
CA THR A 63 -4.90 1.89 -23.96
C THR A 63 -4.26 2.61 -22.77
N VAL A 64 -4.89 3.69 -22.29
CA VAL A 64 -4.44 4.40 -21.09
C VAL A 64 -4.43 3.49 -19.85
N ALA A 65 -5.48 2.68 -19.67
CA ALA A 65 -5.57 1.71 -18.57
C ALA A 65 -4.36 0.75 -18.55
N MET A 66 -3.95 0.22 -19.70
CA MET A 66 -2.75 -0.64 -19.78
C MET A 66 -1.46 0.13 -19.43
N ARG A 67 -1.32 1.40 -19.82
CA ARG A 67 -0.16 2.24 -19.43
C ARG A 67 -0.09 2.46 -17.92
N ILE A 68 -1.24 2.62 -17.26
CA ILE A 68 -1.35 2.79 -15.80
C ILE A 68 -1.15 1.46 -15.06
N ASN A 69 -1.51 0.31 -15.63
CA ASN A 69 -1.14 -1.00 -15.08
C ASN A 69 0.37 -1.31 -15.26
N VAL A 70 1.00 -0.88 -16.37
CA VAL A 70 2.46 -0.97 -16.51
C VAL A 70 3.19 -0.11 -15.46
N LEU A 71 2.65 1.06 -15.09
CA LEU A 71 3.15 1.84 -13.94
C LEU A 71 3.09 1.04 -12.62
N ALA A 72 1.98 0.34 -12.34
CA ALA A 72 1.84 -0.48 -11.14
C ALA A 72 2.85 -1.64 -11.12
N ALA A 73 2.91 -2.42 -12.20
CA ALA A 73 3.84 -3.55 -12.33
C ALA A 73 5.31 -3.13 -12.20
N LEU A 74 5.71 -2.01 -12.85
CA LEU A 74 7.06 -1.46 -12.72
C LEU A 74 7.35 -0.97 -11.30
N SER A 75 6.38 -0.31 -10.66
CA SER A 75 6.52 0.16 -9.28
C SER A 75 6.73 -1.01 -8.30
N SER A 76 5.96 -2.08 -8.43
CA SER A 76 6.16 -3.28 -7.62
C SER A 76 7.49 -3.98 -7.90
N ALA A 77 7.95 -4.04 -9.15
CA ALA A 77 9.27 -4.58 -9.51
C ALA A 77 10.42 -3.75 -8.88
N VAL A 78 10.33 -2.42 -8.92
CA VAL A 78 11.29 -1.52 -8.25
C VAL A 78 11.23 -1.67 -6.73
N SER A 79 10.04 -1.84 -6.15
CA SER A 79 9.87 -2.12 -4.71
C SER A 79 10.56 -3.41 -4.30
N ALA A 80 10.36 -4.49 -5.07
CA ALA A 80 11.01 -5.79 -4.85
C ALA A 80 12.55 -5.69 -4.98
N MET A 81 13.07 -4.91 -5.93
CA MET A 81 14.51 -4.62 -6.03
C MET A 81 15.06 -3.94 -4.76
N PHE A 82 14.33 -3.02 -4.14
CA PHE A 82 14.77 -2.42 -2.88
C PHE A 82 14.64 -3.38 -1.69
N TRP A 83 13.65 -4.26 -1.64
CA TRP A 83 13.60 -5.34 -0.63
C TRP A 83 14.71 -6.38 -0.81
N PHE A 84 15.12 -6.70 -2.04
CA PHE A 84 16.32 -7.48 -2.32
C PHE A 84 17.56 -6.82 -1.70
N LEU A 85 17.77 -5.52 -1.97
CA LEU A 85 18.92 -4.76 -1.46
C LEU A 85 18.94 -4.70 0.08
N VAL A 86 17.78 -4.43 0.70
CA VAL A 86 17.64 -4.45 2.17
C VAL A 86 18.03 -5.82 2.74
N THR A 87 17.54 -6.90 2.14
CA THR A 87 17.80 -8.27 2.62
C THR A 87 19.25 -8.70 2.40
N GLU A 88 19.83 -8.41 1.22
CA GLU A 88 21.25 -8.66 0.91
C GLU A 88 22.13 -7.94 1.91
N ARG A 89 21.85 -6.66 2.21
CA ARG A 89 22.60 -5.91 3.21
C ARG A 89 22.43 -6.49 4.61
N VAL A 90 21.23 -6.79 5.09
CA VAL A 90 21.06 -7.39 6.44
C VAL A 90 21.89 -8.68 6.58
N LEU A 91 21.96 -9.49 5.52
CA LEU A 91 22.78 -10.70 5.49
C LEU A 91 24.30 -10.45 5.47
N VAL A 92 24.80 -9.23 5.22
CA VAL A 92 26.26 -8.92 5.23
C VAL A 92 26.91 -9.22 6.59
N GLN A 93 26.21 -9.05 7.71
CA GLN A 93 26.74 -9.35 9.05
C GLN A 93 26.69 -10.84 9.42
N TRP A 94 26.11 -11.69 8.57
CA TRP A 94 25.87 -13.11 8.84
C TRP A 94 26.57 -14.01 7.80
N MET A 95 26.50 -13.65 6.53
CA MET A 95 26.91 -14.47 5.38
C MET A 95 28.03 -13.77 4.59
N PRO A 96 29.30 -14.19 4.73
CA PRO A 96 30.41 -13.49 4.08
C PRO A 96 30.40 -13.64 2.56
N ARG A 97 29.90 -14.77 2.01
CA ARG A 97 29.97 -15.06 0.57
C ARG A 97 28.81 -14.39 -0.15
N ARG A 98 29.09 -13.59 -1.20
CA ARG A 98 28.07 -12.80 -1.91
C ARG A 98 26.90 -13.63 -2.46
N TRP A 99 27.16 -14.86 -2.91
CA TRP A 99 26.13 -15.74 -3.49
C TRP A 99 25.06 -16.15 -2.46
N GLN A 100 25.43 -16.38 -1.20
CA GLN A 100 24.48 -16.64 -0.09
C GLN A 100 23.50 -15.47 0.06
N ARG A 101 24.01 -14.24 0.06
CA ARG A 101 23.20 -13.04 0.24
C ARG A 101 22.31 -12.73 -0.96
N ILE A 102 22.78 -13.04 -2.17
CA ILE A 102 21.95 -13.01 -3.38
C ILE A 102 20.79 -13.99 -3.25
N VAL A 103 21.03 -15.24 -2.81
CA VAL A 103 19.93 -16.21 -2.55
C VAL A 103 18.94 -15.65 -1.53
N GLY A 104 19.39 -15.17 -0.37
CA GLY A 104 18.49 -14.60 0.64
C GLY A 104 17.69 -13.38 0.16
N GLY A 105 18.32 -12.49 -0.62
CA GLY A 105 17.61 -11.40 -1.30
C GLY A 105 16.55 -11.89 -2.29
N SER A 106 16.86 -12.92 -3.08
CA SER A 106 15.91 -13.55 -4.00
C SER A 106 14.75 -14.24 -3.28
N LEU A 107 14.96 -14.83 -2.09
CA LEU A 107 13.87 -15.38 -1.27
C LEU A 107 12.89 -14.27 -0.83
N ALA A 108 13.40 -13.09 -0.43
CA ALA A 108 12.54 -11.96 -0.04
C ALA A 108 11.73 -11.41 -1.23
N VAL A 109 12.35 -11.38 -2.43
CA VAL A 109 11.67 -11.02 -3.69
C VAL A 109 10.57 -12.02 -4.02
N LEU A 110 10.86 -13.32 -4.02
CA LEU A 110 9.89 -14.36 -4.35
C LEU A 110 8.71 -14.32 -3.37
N ILE A 111 8.97 -14.47 -2.06
CA ILE A 111 7.93 -14.47 -1.02
C ILE A 111 7.13 -13.17 -1.04
N GLY A 112 7.77 -12.02 -1.24
CA GLY A 112 7.15 -10.70 -1.14
C GLY A 112 6.37 -10.28 -2.38
N ALA A 113 6.90 -10.51 -3.58
CA ALA A 113 6.24 -10.12 -4.82
C ALA A 113 5.05 -11.04 -5.18
N THR A 114 5.06 -12.29 -4.72
CA THR A 114 3.97 -13.26 -4.96
C THR A 114 3.01 -13.41 -3.78
N ALA A 115 3.18 -12.62 -2.71
CA ALA A 115 2.18 -12.48 -1.65
C ALA A 115 0.89 -11.88 -2.24
N PHE A 116 -0.27 -12.51 -2.00
CA PHE A 116 -1.53 -12.22 -2.71
C PHE A 116 -1.86 -10.72 -2.85
N THR A 117 -1.83 -9.95 -1.75
CA THR A 117 -2.16 -8.51 -1.79
C THR A 117 -1.13 -7.72 -2.58
N VAL A 118 0.16 -8.06 -2.46
CA VAL A 118 1.24 -7.41 -3.21
C VAL A 118 1.09 -7.68 -4.71
N TRP A 119 0.80 -8.93 -5.07
CA TRP A 119 0.64 -9.32 -6.45
C TRP A 119 -0.63 -8.74 -7.09
N ASN A 120 -1.78 -8.80 -6.41
CA ASN A 120 -3.03 -8.25 -6.94
C ASN A 120 -2.90 -6.74 -7.27
N GLN A 121 -2.36 -5.94 -6.35
CA GLN A 121 -2.09 -4.51 -6.57
C GLN A 121 -1.03 -4.25 -7.67
N SER A 122 -0.26 -5.26 -8.06
CA SER A 122 0.74 -5.18 -9.15
C SER A 122 0.15 -5.48 -10.53
N VAL A 123 -0.93 -6.28 -10.61
CA VAL A 123 -1.60 -6.64 -11.87
C VAL A 123 -2.64 -5.59 -12.27
N VAL A 124 -3.31 -4.99 -11.27
CA VAL A 124 -4.27 -3.91 -11.46
C VAL A 124 -3.94 -2.74 -10.53
N ASN A 125 -3.84 -1.54 -11.10
CA ASN A 125 -3.58 -0.31 -10.35
C ASN A 125 -4.87 0.20 -9.67
N GLU A 126 -5.44 -0.60 -8.74
CA GLU A 126 -6.71 -0.31 -8.07
C GLU A 126 -6.70 1.07 -7.38
N LYS A 127 -5.60 1.38 -6.68
CA LYS A 127 -5.28 2.68 -6.07
C LYS A 127 -3.76 2.85 -5.99
N VAL A 128 -3.34 4.05 -5.56
CA VAL A 128 -1.98 4.61 -5.52
C VAL A 128 -0.89 3.86 -4.71
N TYR A 129 -1.17 2.63 -4.26
CA TYR A 129 -0.38 1.94 -3.25
C TYR A 129 0.94 1.34 -3.78
N THR A 130 1.03 0.97 -5.05
CA THR A 130 2.30 0.47 -5.64
C THR A 130 3.36 1.57 -5.71
N VAL A 131 2.98 2.80 -6.08
CA VAL A 131 3.87 3.97 -6.02
C VAL A 131 4.25 4.33 -4.57
N SER A 132 3.30 4.17 -3.64
CA SER A 132 3.57 4.32 -2.19
C SER A 132 4.62 3.31 -1.69
N LEU A 133 4.53 2.05 -2.16
CA LEU A 133 5.42 0.97 -1.80
C LEU A 133 6.86 1.19 -2.31
N VAL A 134 7.02 1.79 -3.50
CA VAL A 134 8.34 2.22 -4.01
C VAL A 134 8.98 3.24 -3.05
N GLY A 135 8.23 4.29 -2.70
CA GLY A 135 8.72 5.33 -1.78
C GLY A 135 9.15 4.74 -0.44
N LEU A 136 8.32 3.86 0.13
CA LEU A 136 8.63 3.15 1.36
C LEU A 136 9.89 2.28 1.24
N ALA A 137 10.00 1.45 0.21
CA ALA A 137 11.14 0.54 0.04
C ALA A 137 12.45 1.30 -0.20
N ILE A 138 12.42 2.43 -0.92
CA ILE A 138 13.56 3.35 -1.05
C ILE A 138 13.94 3.93 0.31
N ILE A 139 12.99 4.46 1.09
CA ILE A 139 13.26 5.01 2.43
C ILE A 139 13.86 3.93 3.34
N CYS A 140 13.37 2.69 3.26
CA CYS A 140 13.93 1.56 4.00
C CYS A 140 15.39 1.28 3.63
N TRP A 141 15.71 1.23 2.35
CA TRP A 141 17.09 1.07 1.86
C TRP A 141 18.00 2.21 2.31
N LEU A 142 17.57 3.47 2.13
CA LEU A 142 18.34 4.64 2.55
C LEU A 142 18.56 4.67 4.07
N THR A 143 17.58 4.24 4.87
CA THR A 143 17.69 4.21 6.34
C THR A 143 18.60 3.07 6.83
N VAL A 144 18.55 1.89 6.20
CA VAL A 144 19.52 0.82 6.48
C VAL A 144 20.94 1.28 6.13
N ARG A 145 21.13 1.96 4.99
CA ARG A 145 22.43 2.55 4.60
C ARG A 145 22.87 3.70 5.50
N TRP A 146 21.95 4.43 6.12
CA TRP A 146 22.26 5.41 7.16
C TRP A 146 22.68 4.72 8.48
N CYS A 147 22.04 3.62 8.85
CA CYS A 147 22.39 2.84 10.04
C CYS A 147 23.80 2.20 9.98
N ASP A 148 24.38 2.01 8.78
CA ASP A 148 25.74 1.51 8.58
C ASP A 148 26.79 2.45 9.16
N ASP A 149 26.76 3.70 8.69
CA ASP A 149 27.69 4.79 8.99
C ASP A 149 26.92 6.12 9.16
N PRO A 150 26.30 6.33 10.34
CA PRO A 150 25.56 7.54 10.66
C PRO A 150 26.49 8.73 10.98
N GLU A 151 27.81 8.53 11.00
CA GLU A 151 28.79 9.58 11.31
C GLU A 151 29.26 10.33 10.07
N SER A 152 29.25 9.67 8.91
CA SER A 152 29.70 10.21 7.63
C SER A 152 29.01 11.52 7.20
N ARG A 153 29.71 12.30 6.37
CA ARG A 153 29.12 13.43 5.62
C ARG A 153 28.00 13.01 4.65
N THR A 154 27.88 11.71 4.38
CA THR A 154 26.80 11.13 3.55
C THR A 154 25.54 10.88 4.38
N ALA A 155 25.67 10.58 5.67
CA ALA A 155 24.54 10.35 6.58
C ALA A 155 23.56 11.52 6.61
N ASP A 156 24.07 12.76 6.66
CA ASP A 156 23.27 13.98 6.60
C ASP A 156 22.44 14.08 5.31
N ARG A 157 23.07 13.73 4.17
CA ARG A 157 22.42 13.75 2.85
C ARG A 157 21.33 12.68 2.74
N LEU A 158 21.56 11.51 3.33
CA LEU A 158 20.55 10.45 3.42
C LEU A 158 19.33 10.90 4.24
N LEU A 159 19.52 11.56 5.39
CA LEU A 159 18.41 12.06 6.21
C LEU A 159 17.61 13.16 5.51
N VAL A 160 18.28 14.10 4.82
CA VAL A 160 17.60 15.15 4.03
C VAL A 160 16.83 14.53 2.85
N LEU A 161 17.40 13.53 2.16
CA LEU A 161 16.71 12.80 1.09
C LEU A 161 15.52 11.98 1.61
N ILE A 162 15.67 11.32 2.77
CA ILE A 162 14.57 10.61 3.44
C ILE A 162 13.46 11.59 3.80
N ALA A 163 13.78 12.77 4.35
CA ALA A 163 12.78 13.78 4.69
C ALA A 163 12.02 14.30 3.46
N TYR A 164 12.71 14.52 2.33
CA TYR A 164 12.07 14.83 1.04
C TYR A 164 11.16 13.70 0.55
N LEU A 165 11.65 12.46 0.53
CA LEU A 165 10.88 11.29 0.07
C LEU A 165 9.68 10.98 0.97
N LEU A 166 9.78 11.26 2.27
CA LEU A 166 8.66 11.22 3.21
C LEU A 166 7.59 12.24 2.80
N GLY A 167 7.94 13.52 2.65
CA GLY A 167 7.01 14.57 2.20
C GLY A 167 6.36 14.26 0.85
N LEU A 168 7.17 13.87 -0.13
CA LEU A 168 6.73 13.46 -1.46
C LEU A 168 5.79 12.24 -1.41
N GLY A 169 6.14 11.25 -0.58
CA GLY A 169 5.33 10.07 -0.34
C GLY A 169 3.96 10.40 0.26
N TYR A 170 3.86 11.40 1.15
CA TYR A 170 2.58 11.88 1.67
C TYR A 170 1.70 12.42 0.54
N THR A 171 2.28 13.16 -0.42
CA THR A 171 1.54 13.65 -1.61
C THR A 171 1.15 12.57 -2.61
N ASN A 172 1.59 11.32 -2.39
CA ASN A 172 1.09 10.13 -3.08
C ASN A 172 0.00 9.42 -2.27
N HIS A 173 0.22 9.23 -0.96
CA HIS A 173 -0.75 8.67 -0.01
C HIS A 173 -0.27 8.91 1.43
N MET A 174 -1.17 8.98 2.42
CA MET A 174 -0.80 9.11 3.84
C MET A 174 0.19 8.02 4.31
N ALA A 175 0.15 6.84 3.70
CA ALA A 175 1.09 5.73 3.97
C ALA A 175 2.57 6.08 3.71
N GLY A 176 2.88 7.11 2.92
CA GLY A 176 4.24 7.61 2.75
C GLY A 176 4.89 8.06 4.07
N MET A 177 4.10 8.43 5.08
CA MET A 177 4.59 8.76 6.43
C MET A 177 4.97 7.54 7.29
N LEU A 178 4.62 6.30 6.92
CA LEU A 178 4.74 5.13 7.82
C LEU A 178 6.18 4.80 8.25
N ALA A 179 7.17 5.21 7.46
CA ALA A 179 8.57 5.07 7.84
C ALA A 179 9.04 6.12 8.87
N ALA A 180 8.37 7.28 8.99
CA ALA A 180 8.87 8.40 9.81
C ALA A 180 9.07 8.03 11.30
N PRO A 181 8.17 7.30 12.00
CA PRO A 181 8.40 6.87 13.38
C PRO A 181 9.62 5.93 13.50
N ALA A 182 9.77 5.01 12.55
CA ALA A 182 10.88 4.05 12.52
C ALA A 182 12.23 4.72 12.20
N VAL A 183 12.25 5.71 11.29
CA VAL A 183 13.43 6.55 11.01
C VAL A 183 13.80 7.37 12.26
N GLY A 184 12.83 8.00 12.92
CA GLY A 184 13.05 8.76 14.16
C GLY A 184 13.62 7.90 15.28
N PHE A 185 13.06 6.69 15.48
CA PHE A 185 13.57 5.72 16.44
C PHE A 185 14.98 5.22 16.08
N ALA A 186 15.25 4.94 14.81
CA ALA A 186 16.59 4.58 14.34
C ALA A 186 17.60 5.69 14.61
N VAL A 187 17.24 6.96 14.41
CA VAL A 187 18.08 8.11 14.74
C VAL A 187 18.34 8.21 16.25
N LEU A 188 17.31 8.06 17.07
CA LEU A 188 17.40 8.04 18.54
C LEU A 188 18.38 6.96 19.05
N ILE A 189 18.30 5.74 18.51
CA ILE A 189 19.12 4.61 18.98
C ILE A 189 20.53 4.59 18.38
N ARG A 190 20.71 5.01 17.12
CA ARG A 190 22.02 4.93 16.42
C ARG A 190 22.89 6.16 16.61
N ARG A 191 22.30 7.37 16.72
CA ARG A 191 23.02 8.65 16.83
C ARG A 191 22.12 9.76 17.38
N PRO A 192 21.73 9.72 18.67
CA PRO A 192 20.79 10.69 19.25
C PRO A 192 21.27 12.15 19.16
N GLN A 193 22.58 12.39 19.11
CA GLN A 193 23.19 13.71 18.91
C GLN A 193 22.74 14.39 17.60
N THR A 194 22.25 13.61 16.62
CA THR A 194 21.66 14.14 15.37
C THR A 194 20.49 15.08 15.65
N LEU A 195 19.70 14.82 16.70
CA LEU A 195 18.53 15.63 17.08
C LEU A 195 18.90 16.97 17.72
N LEU A 196 20.17 17.20 18.06
CA LEU A 196 20.67 18.49 18.55
C LEU A 196 21.21 19.37 17.41
N ARG A 197 21.31 18.84 16.18
CA ARG A 197 21.93 19.52 15.04
C ARG A 197 20.90 20.36 14.29
N TRP A 198 20.47 21.47 14.88
CA TRP A 198 19.38 22.32 14.36
C TRP A 198 19.48 22.65 12.87
N LYS A 199 20.70 22.92 12.34
CA LYS A 199 20.91 23.19 10.90
C LYS A 199 20.49 22.01 10.00
N LEU A 200 20.73 20.78 10.44
CA LEU A 200 20.29 19.57 9.75
C LEU A 200 18.78 19.37 9.90
N LEU A 201 18.22 19.63 11.08
CA LEU A 201 16.76 19.55 11.28
C LEU A 201 16.00 20.56 10.40
N VAL A 202 16.50 21.80 10.27
CA VAL A 202 15.96 22.81 9.35
C VAL A 202 16.10 22.35 7.89
N ALA A 203 17.23 21.76 7.49
CA ALA A 203 17.39 21.21 6.15
C ALA A 203 16.42 20.04 5.86
N CYS A 204 16.20 19.15 6.82
CA CYS A 204 15.21 18.07 6.72
C CYS A 204 13.78 18.61 6.67
N ALA A 205 13.43 19.60 7.50
CA ALA A 205 12.12 20.22 7.49
C ALA A 205 11.83 20.96 6.17
N ALA A 206 12.79 21.73 5.66
CA ALA A 206 12.69 22.39 4.36
C ALA A 206 12.57 21.37 3.20
N ALA A 207 13.33 20.26 3.27
CA ALA A 207 13.23 19.18 2.29
C ALA A 207 11.88 18.46 2.33
N LEU A 208 11.31 18.23 3.53
CA LEU A 208 9.98 17.65 3.70
C LEU A 208 8.89 18.58 3.15
N VAL A 209 8.95 19.88 3.49
CA VAL A 209 8.01 20.89 2.96
C VAL A 209 8.14 21.03 1.44
N PHE A 210 9.35 20.96 0.89
CA PHE A 210 9.55 20.90 -0.56
C PHE A 210 8.94 19.63 -1.18
N GLY A 211 9.06 18.49 -0.51
CA GLY A 211 8.38 17.24 -0.86
C GLY A 211 6.85 17.35 -0.83
N LEU A 212 6.27 18.18 0.04
CA LEU A 212 4.82 18.44 0.11
C LEU A 212 4.27 19.35 -1.01
N THR A 213 5.12 19.99 -1.81
CA THR A 213 4.67 20.96 -2.83
C THR A 213 3.66 20.43 -3.87
N PRO A 214 3.60 19.13 -4.25
CA PRO A 214 2.55 18.64 -5.12
C PRO A 214 1.13 18.84 -4.60
N PHE A 215 0.90 18.98 -3.28
CA PHE A 215 -0.43 19.33 -2.76
C PHE A 215 -0.96 20.67 -3.29
N ALA A 216 -0.08 21.64 -3.64
CA ALA A 216 -0.48 22.90 -4.24
C ALA A 216 -1.17 22.74 -5.61
N THR A 217 -1.00 21.59 -6.30
CA THR A 217 -1.73 21.33 -7.55
C THR A 217 -3.23 21.22 -7.35
N GLN A 218 -3.72 20.83 -6.17
CA GLN A 218 -5.15 20.67 -5.91
C GLN A 218 -5.91 22.01 -5.99
N PRO A 219 -5.58 23.05 -5.19
CA PRO A 219 -6.27 24.33 -5.26
C PRO A 219 -6.08 25.04 -6.61
N ILE A 220 -4.89 24.93 -7.21
CA ILE A 220 -4.62 25.50 -8.55
C ILE A 220 -5.51 24.85 -9.61
N ARG A 221 -5.67 23.51 -9.59
CA ARG A 221 -6.47 22.79 -10.60
C ARG A 221 -7.97 22.93 -10.33
N ALA A 222 -8.41 23.01 -9.09
CA ALA A 222 -9.78 23.35 -8.72
C ALA A 222 -10.16 24.78 -9.19
N ALA A 223 -9.24 25.74 -9.09
CA ALA A 223 -9.43 27.11 -9.57
C ALA A 223 -9.53 27.24 -11.11
N HIS A 224 -9.29 26.17 -11.88
CA HIS A 224 -9.51 26.12 -13.33
C HIS A 224 -10.92 25.60 -13.73
N PHE A 225 -11.84 25.43 -12.77
CA PHE A 225 -13.23 25.01 -12.99
C PHE A 225 -13.39 23.73 -13.84
N PRO A 226 -12.72 22.62 -13.48
CA PRO A 226 -12.88 21.35 -14.19
C PRO A 226 -14.32 20.82 -14.06
N ALA A 227 -14.80 20.10 -15.09
CA ALA A 227 -16.17 19.58 -15.15
C ALA A 227 -16.54 18.62 -13.99
N ILE A 228 -15.52 18.01 -13.36
CA ILE A 228 -15.61 17.33 -12.07
C ILE A 228 -14.61 18.04 -11.15
N ASN A 229 -15.10 18.60 -10.05
CA ASN A 229 -14.32 19.39 -9.08
C ASN A 229 -14.72 18.98 -7.65
N GLU A 230 -14.56 17.70 -7.33
CA GLU A 230 -15.00 17.15 -6.05
C GLU A 230 -14.29 17.81 -4.86
N GLY A 231 -15.06 18.11 -3.81
CA GLY A 231 -14.59 18.88 -2.66
C GLY A 231 -14.40 20.39 -2.91
N GLU A 232 -14.36 20.84 -4.16
CA GLU A 232 -14.12 22.23 -4.61
C GLU A 232 -13.04 22.97 -3.77
N PRO A 233 -11.78 22.47 -3.69
CA PRO A 233 -10.75 23.01 -2.80
C PRO A 233 -10.12 24.32 -3.31
N THR A 234 -10.94 25.31 -3.65
CA THR A 234 -10.55 26.67 -4.09
C THR A 234 -11.56 27.70 -3.59
N GLY A 235 -11.14 28.95 -3.40
CA GLY A 235 -12.02 30.11 -3.16
C GLY A 235 -12.38 30.88 -4.44
N CYS A 236 -11.88 30.47 -5.61
CA CYS A 236 -12.19 31.10 -6.89
C CYS A 236 -13.55 30.63 -7.41
N ALA A 237 -14.44 31.57 -7.77
CA ALA A 237 -15.82 31.27 -8.18
C ALA A 237 -16.14 31.51 -9.66
N THR A 238 -15.36 32.34 -10.36
CA THR A 238 -15.62 32.75 -11.76
C THR A 238 -14.39 32.76 -12.65
N GLU A 239 -13.22 33.10 -12.10
CA GLU A 239 -11.94 33.19 -12.80
C GLU A 239 -10.79 32.84 -11.86
N ILE A 240 -9.65 32.39 -12.41
CA ILE A 240 -8.47 32.04 -11.61
C ILE A 240 -7.65 33.30 -11.28
N LYS A 241 -7.52 33.60 -9.99
CA LYS A 241 -6.67 34.68 -9.46
C LYS A 241 -5.88 34.22 -8.25
N ALA A 242 -4.75 34.86 -7.97
CA ALA A 242 -3.87 34.47 -6.85
C ALA A 242 -4.49 34.73 -5.47
N ASP A 243 -5.24 35.83 -5.32
CA ASP A 243 -5.95 36.20 -4.09
C ASP A 243 -7.02 35.18 -3.73
N CYS A 244 -7.84 34.73 -4.68
CA CYS A 244 -8.82 33.67 -4.44
C CYS A 244 -8.15 32.29 -4.31
N THR A 245 -7.14 31.96 -5.14
CA THR A 245 -6.49 30.64 -5.13
C THR A 245 -5.72 30.39 -3.83
N PHE A 246 -5.08 31.41 -3.26
CA PHE A 246 -4.33 31.32 -2.00
C PHE A 246 -5.04 32.03 -0.83
N SER A 247 -6.37 32.10 -0.89
CA SER A 247 -7.22 32.62 0.18
C SER A 247 -7.31 31.68 1.39
N GLN A 248 -7.70 32.24 2.55
CA GLN A 248 -8.11 31.45 3.72
C GLN A 248 -9.25 30.48 3.37
N LEU A 249 -10.22 30.89 2.56
CA LEU A 249 -11.32 30.05 2.11
C LEU A 249 -10.83 28.83 1.31
N THR A 250 -9.81 28.99 0.45
CA THR A 250 -9.15 27.86 -0.20
C THR A 250 -8.50 26.93 0.81
N TYR A 251 -7.77 27.48 1.78
CA TYR A 251 -7.12 26.68 2.83
C TYR A 251 -8.15 25.88 3.64
N ASP A 252 -9.26 26.50 4.05
CA ASP A 252 -10.32 25.84 4.83
C ASP A 252 -11.00 24.72 4.02
N ARG A 253 -11.32 24.99 2.74
CA ARG A 253 -11.88 23.99 1.81
C ARG A 253 -10.88 22.86 1.51
N PHE A 254 -9.61 23.17 1.31
CA PHE A 254 -8.54 22.18 1.16
C PHE A 254 -8.41 21.32 2.42
N MET A 255 -8.35 21.93 3.62
CA MET A 255 -8.17 21.20 4.87
C MET A 255 -9.39 20.35 5.25
N TYR A 256 -10.61 20.75 4.90
CA TYR A 256 -11.80 19.91 5.06
C TYR A 256 -11.67 18.59 4.27
N ASN A 257 -11.29 18.70 2.99
CA ASN A 257 -11.08 17.56 2.09
C ASN A 257 -9.87 16.71 2.52
N PHE A 258 -8.77 17.36 2.90
CA PHE A 258 -7.53 16.72 3.34
C PHE A 258 -7.72 15.92 4.63
N ASN A 259 -8.44 16.50 5.61
CA ASN A 259 -8.78 15.83 6.87
C ASN A 259 -9.95 14.83 6.74
N ARG A 260 -10.49 14.63 5.52
CA ARG A 260 -11.57 13.66 5.26
C ARG A 260 -12.85 13.91 6.08
N GLY A 261 -13.19 15.19 6.29
CA GLY A 261 -14.30 15.61 7.16
C GLY A 261 -15.66 15.00 6.80
N GLN A 262 -15.89 14.69 5.53
CA GLN A 262 -17.10 14.05 5.01
C GLN A 262 -17.33 12.60 5.51
N TYR A 263 -16.29 11.89 5.97
CA TYR A 263 -16.43 10.50 6.42
C TYR A 263 -16.71 10.34 7.93
N GLY A 264 -16.72 11.45 8.70
CA GLY A 264 -17.13 11.44 10.12
C GLY A 264 -16.43 10.40 11.00
N LYS A 265 -15.12 10.19 10.82
CA LYS A 265 -14.37 9.18 11.59
C LYS A 265 -14.45 9.46 13.11
N PRO A 266 -14.72 8.43 13.95
CA PRO A 266 -14.69 8.58 15.39
C PRO A 266 -13.26 8.79 15.91
N GLU A 267 -13.14 9.27 17.15
CA GLU A 267 -11.85 9.46 17.81
C GLU A 267 -11.09 8.12 17.97
N LEU A 268 -9.76 8.17 18.01
CA LEU A 268 -8.92 6.95 18.02
C LEU A 268 -9.17 6.02 19.24
N GLY A 269 -9.70 6.57 20.34
CA GLY A 269 -10.11 5.81 21.53
C GLY A 269 -11.43 5.04 21.35
N GLU A 270 -12.32 5.50 20.47
CA GLU A 270 -13.63 4.90 20.24
C GLU A 270 -13.53 3.85 19.11
N ARG A 271 -13.51 2.57 19.48
CA ARG A 271 -13.24 1.47 18.53
C ARG A 271 -14.49 1.09 17.75
N GLN A 272 -14.39 1.07 16.41
CA GLN A 272 -15.51 0.66 15.54
C GLN A 272 -15.78 -0.87 15.56
N ALA A 273 -14.84 -1.65 16.07
CA ALA A 273 -14.97 -3.08 16.34
C ALA A 273 -14.04 -3.47 17.51
N PRO A 274 -14.28 -4.58 18.23
CA PRO A 274 -13.37 -5.06 19.26
C PRO A 274 -11.95 -5.26 18.72
N PHE A 275 -10.91 -4.89 19.48
CA PHE A 275 -9.53 -4.97 18.99
C PHE A 275 -9.12 -6.41 18.60
N ALA A 276 -9.68 -7.42 19.27
CA ALA A 276 -9.52 -8.83 18.90
C ALA A 276 -10.11 -9.15 17.51
N ALA A 277 -11.23 -8.53 17.12
CA ALA A 277 -11.77 -8.66 15.77
C ALA A 277 -10.88 -7.95 14.74
N GLN A 278 -10.32 -6.78 15.08
CA GLN A 278 -9.41 -6.04 14.19
C GLN A 278 -8.07 -6.79 13.99
N LEU A 279 -7.56 -7.48 15.03
CA LEU A 279 -6.46 -8.46 14.92
C LEU A 279 -6.86 -9.68 14.07
N GLY A 280 -8.07 -10.20 14.24
CA GLY A 280 -8.60 -11.32 13.44
C GLY A 280 -8.76 -11.00 11.95
N MET A 281 -9.13 -9.76 11.62
CA MET A 281 -9.15 -9.23 10.25
C MET A 281 -7.73 -9.17 9.67
N TYR A 282 -6.75 -8.67 10.43
CA TYR A 282 -5.36 -8.71 9.99
C TYR A 282 -4.86 -10.15 9.79
N TRP A 283 -5.23 -11.10 10.65
CA TRP A 283 -4.91 -12.52 10.47
C TRP A 283 -5.58 -13.11 9.22
N LEU A 284 -6.84 -12.76 8.94
CA LEU A 284 -7.54 -13.17 7.71
C LEU A 284 -6.78 -12.70 6.46
N TYR A 285 -6.35 -11.44 6.40
CA TYR A 285 -5.57 -10.93 5.28
C TYR A 285 -4.14 -11.49 5.26
N PHE A 286 -3.52 -11.76 6.41
CA PHE A 286 -2.23 -12.43 6.49
C PHE A 286 -2.29 -13.88 5.96
N LYS A 287 -3.38 -14.63 6.23
CA LYS A 287 -3.61 -15.96 5.66
C LYS A 287 -3.59 -15.94 4.12
N TRP A 288 -4.24 -14.94 3.52
CA TRP A 288 -4.35 -14.82 2.06
C TRP A 288 -3.00 -14.69 1.36
N GLN A 289 -1.97 -14.13 2.03
CA GLN A 289 -0.68 -13.88 1.39
C GLN A 289 0.00 -15.16 0.89
N TRP A 290 -0.25 -16.29 1.53
CA TRP A 290 0.45 -17.56 1.24
C TRP A 290 -0.39 -18.53 0.41
N LEU A 291 -1.72 -18.40 0.50
CA LEU A 291 -2.72 -19.13 -0.30
C LEU A 291 -4.05 -18.38 -0.22
N ARG A 292 -4.50 -17.72 -1.30
CA ARG A 292 -5.84 -17.13 -1.37
C ARG A 292 -6.90 -18.20 -1.66
N ASP A 293 -7.27 -18.94 -0.62
CA ASP A 293 -8.55 -19.64 -0.61
C ASP A 293 -9.68 -18.58 -0.59
N ALA A 294 -10.49 -18.55 -1.65
CA ALA A 294 -11.60 -17.62 -1.85
C ALA A 294 -12.97 -18.27 -1.61
N TYR A 295 -13.09 -19.56 -1.89
CA TYR A 295 -14.33 -20.33 -1.78
C TYR A 295 -14.38 -21.25 -0.55
N ASN A 296 -13.35 -21.18 0.31
CA ASN A 296 -13.19 -21.98 1.53
C ASN A 296 -13.11 -23.49 1.24
N GLU A 297 -12.42 -23.85 0.15
CA GLU A 297 -12.19 -25.23 -0.29
C GLU A 297 -11.08 -25.93 0.52
N ASN A 298 -10.06 -25.16 0.93
CA ASN A 298 -8.83 -25.65 1.53
C ASN A 298 -8.42 -24.86 2.80
N PRO A 299 -9.34 -24.56 3.75
CA PRO A 299 -9.08 -23.66 4.87
C PRO A 299 -7.98 -24.18 5.82
N GLY A 300 -7.86 -25.50 5.97
CA GLY A 300 -6.80 -26.13 6.75
C GLY A 300 -5.41 -25.90 6.16
N LEU A 301 -5.27 -25.99 4.83
CA LEU A 301 -4.01 -25.72 4.13
C LEU A 301 -3.66 -24.24 4.21
N GLN A 302 -4.62 -23.34 3.97
CA GLN A 302 -4.41 -21.89 4.09
C GLN A 302 -3.93 -21.52 5.51
N ASN A 303 -4.59 -22.03 6.55
CA ASN A 303 -4.23 -21.71 7.93
C ASN A 303 -2.90 -22.36 8.34
N GLY A 304 -2.60 -23.58 7.88
CA GLY A 304 -1.32 -24.25 8.11
C GLY A 304 -0.15 -23.49 7.48
N LEU A 305 -0.30 -23.04 6.22
CA LEU A 305 0.68 -22.18 5.55
C LEU A 305 0.84 -20.83 6.26
N ALA A 306 -0.24 -20.24 6.75
CA ALA A 306 -0.18 -18.99 7.52
C ALA A 306 0.59 -19.14 8.84
N VAL A 307 0.31 -20.18 9.63
CA VAL A 307 1.06 -20.47 10.87
C VAL A 307 2.54 -20.73 10.56
N PHE A 308 2.83 -21.50 9.51
CA PHE A 308 4.21 -21.76 9.07
C PHE A 308 4.95 -20.47 8.65
N TYR A 309 4.36 -19.63 7.81
CA TYR A 309 4.95 -18.35 7.40
C TYR A 309 5.07 -17.35 8.55
N PHE A 310 4.13 -17.36 9.51
CA PHE A 310 4.24 -16.59 10.74
C PHE A 310 5.45 -17.02 11.59
N ILE A 311 5.70 -18.33 11.71
CA ILE A 311 6.90 -18.86 12.39
C ILE A 311 8.17 -18.41 11.66
N LEU A 312 8.23 -18.47 10.32
CA LEU A 312 9.36 -17.94 9.56
C LEU A 312 9.59 -16.45 9.79
N VAL A 313 8.52 -15.65 9.85
CA VAL A 313 8.58 -14.20 10.16
C VAL A 313 9.15 -13.96 11.55
N ILE A 314 8.71 -14.69 12.58
CA ILE A 314 9.23 -14.55 13.95
C ILE A 314 10.70 -14.97 14.04
N LEU A 315 11.07 -16.12 13.44
CA LEU A 315 12.45 -16.60 13.38
C LEU A 315 13.36 -15.60 12.65
N GLY A 316 12.93 -15.04 11.52
CA GLY A 316 13.69 -14.07 10.77
C GLY A 316 13.83 -12.71 11.46
N GLY A 317 12.80 -12.25 12.16
CA GLY A 317 12.89 -11.06 13.01
C GLY A 317 13.86 -11.24 14.17
N TRP A 318 13.84 -12.41 14.82
CA TRP A 318 14.82 -12.79 15.85
C TRP A 318 16.24 -12.87 15.28
N MET A 319 16.44 -13.51 14.13
CA MET A 319 17.76 -13.59 13.48
C MET A 319 18.27 -12.22 13.03
N HIS A 320 17.40 -11.33 12.55
CA HIS A 320 17.76 -9.93 12.24
C HIS A 320 18.24 -9.21 13.52
N PHE A 321 17.54 -9.34 14.65
CA PHE A 321 17.98 -8.79 15.94
C PHE A 321 19.30 -9.38 16.46
N GLN A 322 19.59 -10.65 16.17
CA GLN A 322 20.83 -11.28 16.63
C GLN A 322 22.02 -11.00 15.71
N LYS A 323 21.82 -10.85 14.40
CA LYS A 323 22.88 -10.70 13.39
C LYS A 323 23.15 -9.24 12.98
N ASP A 324 22.14 -8.40 12.84
CA ASP A 324 22.33 -6.96 12.57
C ASP A 324 21.38 -6.06 13.39
N ARG A 325 21.78 -5.77 14.63
CA ARG A 325 21.09 -4.81 15.50
C ARG A 325 21.05 -3.40 14.93
N ARG A 326 21.93 -3.01 14.00
CA ARG A 326 21.99 -1.65 13.45
C ARG A 326 20.80 -1.40 12.54
N SER A 327 20.46 -2.36 11.68
CA SER A 327 19.28 -2.31 10.83
C SER A 327 18.01 -2.74 11.57
N PHE A 328 18.08 -3.64 12.55
CA PHE A 328 16.91 -4.08 13.31
C PHE A 328 16.23 -2.92 14.05
N TRP A 329 16.99 -2.00 14.66
CA TRP A 329 16.42 -0.82 15.33
C TRP A 329 15.75 0.19 14.38
N PHE A 330 15.84 0.00 13.07
CA PHE A 330 14.91 0.62 12.11
C PHE A 330 13.76 -0.34 11.75
N PHE A 331 14.10 -1.55 11.30
CA PHE A 331 13.14 -2.45 10.66
C PHE A 331 12.11 -3.07 11.61
N GLY A 332 12.48 -3.35 12.86
CA GLY A 332 11.56 -3.85 13.90
C GLY A 332 10.46 -2.84 14.24
N PRO A 333 10.79 -1.59 14.60
CA PRO A 333 9.81 -0.51 14.76
C PRO A 333 8.97 -0.25 13.51
N LEU A 334 9.55 -0.38 12.30
CA LEU A 334 8.80 -0.27 11.05
C LEU A 334 7.73 -1.37 10.93
N VAL A 335 8.11 -2.64 11.12
CA VAL A 335 7.17 -3.78 11.11
C VAL A 335 6.09 -3.61 12.19
N ALA A 336 6.44 -3.18 13.41
CA ALA A 336 5.48 -2.91 14.48
C ALA A 336 4.50 -1.79 14.13
N THR A 337 4.97 -0.73 13.46
CA THR A 337 4.13 0.38 12.97
C THR A 337 3.16 -0.09 11.88
N MET A 338 3.64 -0.89 10.92
CA MET A 338 2.85 -1.37 9.79
C MET A 338 1.89 -2.53 10.13
N THR A 339 2.13 -3.22 11.25
CA THR A 339 1.23 -4.23 11.81
C THR A 339 0.32 -3.61 12.87
N LEU A 340 0.72 -3.67 14.15
CA LEU A 340 -0.08 -3.26 15.30
C LEU A 340 -0.44 -1.76 15.27
N GLY A 341 0.49 -0.91 14.85
CA GLY A 341 0.27 0.53 14.73
C GLY A 341 -0.86 0.89 13.76
N LEU A 342 -0.96 0.17 12.64
CA LEU A 342 -2.05 0.35 11.67
C LEU A 342 -3.35 -0.32 12.06
N ILE A 343 -3.32 -1.51 12.69
CA ILE A 343 -4.54 -2.12 13.25
C ILE A 343 -5.17 -1.17 14.29
N PHE A 344 -4.33 -0.50 15.08
CA PHE A 344 -4.78 0.59 15.95
C PHE A 344 -5.30 1.80 15.16
N TYR A 345 -4.49 2.41 14.30
CA TYR A 345 -4.80 3.68 13.61
C TYR A 345 -5.98 3.60 12.62
N LEU A 346 -6.10 2.51 11.85
CA LEU A 346 -7.13 2.38 10.82
C LEU A 346 -8.52 2.21 11.42
N ASN A 347 -8.61 1.54 12.58
CA ASN A 347 -9.82 1.35 13.38
C ASN A 347 -11.03 0.88 12.56
N PHE A 348 -10.84 -0.07 11.65
CA PHE A 348 -11.91 -0.59 10.79
C PHE A 348 -12.99 -1.33 11.58
N LYS A 349 -14.16 -1.45 10.96
CA LYS A 349 -15.26 -2.34 11.37
C LYS A 349 -14.86 -3.81 11.14
N TYR A 350 -15.80 -4.76 11.27
CA TYR A 350 -15.53 -6.14 10.83
C TYR A 350 -15.24 -6.15 9.32
N GLY A 351 -14.24 -6.94 8.90
CA GLY A 351 -13.95 -7.14 7.48
C GLY A 351 -15.13 -7.75 6.72
N HIS A 352 -15.23 -7.50 5.42
CA HIS A 352 -16.34 -8.01 4.61
C HIS A 352 -16.37 -9.55 4.64
N SER A 353 -15.25 -10.21 4.32
CA SER A 353 -15.11 -11.67 4.39
C SER A 353 -14.86 -12.22 5.82
N GLN A 354 -14.96 -11.41 6.87
CA GLN A 354 -14.65 -11.82 8.24
C GLN A 354 -15.89 -12.29 9.00
N ALA A 355 -15.83 -13.46 9.64
CA ALA A 355 -16.91 -13.96 10.52
C ALA A 355 -18.31 -13.85 9.86
N PRO A 356 -18.52 -14.45 8.67
CA PRO A 356 -19.78 -14.33 7.93
C PRO A 356 -20.99 -14.83 8.73
N GLU A 357 -20.79 -15.76 9.67
CA GLU A 357 -21.80 -16.27 10.60
C GLU A 357 -22.44 -15.20 11.49
N LEU A 358 -21.80 -14.04 11.68
CA LEU A 358 -22.38 -12.91 12.40
C LEU A 358 -23.41 -12.12 11.56
N GLY A 359 -23.42 -12.27 10.23
CA GLY A 359 -24.33 -11.54 9.34
C GLY A 359 -24.33 -10.03 9.61
N ASP A 360 -25.52 -9.44 9.66
CA ASP A 360 -25.75 -8.01 9.95
C ASP A 360 -25.77 -7.66 11.46
N SER A 361 -25.47 -8.61 12.36
CA SER A 361 -25.44 -8.34 13.82
C SER A 361 -24.26 -7.46 14.26
N VAL A 362 -23.29 -7.23 13.37
CA VAL A 362 -22.12 -6.37 13.59
C VAL A 362 -21.93 -5.39 12.43
N PRO A 363 -21.50 -4.13 12.69
CA PRO A 363 -21.09 -3.22 11.63
C PRO A 363 -19.91 -3.79 10.82
N ARG A 364 -19.99 -3.67 9.50
CA ARG A 364 -18.98 -4.17 8.55
C ARG A 364 -18.39 -3.07 7.67
N GLU A 365 -17.22 -3.33 7.11
CA GLU A 365 -16.71 -2.63 5.94
C GLU A 365 -17.44 -3.10 4.67
N VAL A 366 -17.73 -2.18 3.75
CA VAL A 366 -18.47 -2.46 2.49
C VAL A 366 -17.79 -3.55 1.65
N ARG A 367 -16.46 -3.56 1.66
CA ARG A 367 -15.59 -4.51 0.96
C ARG A 367 -14.30 -4.72 1.76
N ASP A 368 -13.56 -5.77 1.46
CA ASP A 368 -12.28 -6.03 2.12
C ASP A 368 -11.21 -4.96 1.80
N ARG A 369 -10.28 -4.80 2.75
CA ARG A 369 -9.33 -3.69 2.84
C ARG A 369 -7.88 -4.16 3.07
N ASP A 370 -7.53 -5.34 2.56
CA ASP A 370 -6.22 -5.98 2.67
C ASP A 370 -5.06 -5.09 2.18
N TYR A 371 -5.29 -4.31 1.12
CA TYR A 371 -4.35 -3.35 0.56
C TYR A 371 -3.89 -2.25 1.55
N PHE A 372 -4.66 -1.94 2.60
CA PHE A 372 -4.19 -1.07 3.71
C PHE A 372 -3.10 -1.74 4.60
N TYR A 373 -2.76 -3.00 4.33
CA TYR A 373 -1.65 -3.72 4.94
C TYR A 373 -0.62 -4.21 3.91
N LEU A 374 -0.73 -3.77 2.63
CA LEU A 374 0.19 -4.10 1.52
C LEU A 374 1.67 -4.05 1.93
N TRP A 375 2.08 -2.91 2.49
CA TRP A 375 3.44 -2.64 2.95
C TRP A 375 3.85 -3.48 4.15
N SER A 376 2.91 -3.93 4.98
CA SER A 376 3.17 -4.89 6.06
C SER A 376 3.58 -6.23 5.45
N PHE A 377 2.74 -6.81 4.59
CA PHE A 377 3.02 -8.11 3.95
C PHE A 377 4.30 -8.07 3.10
N SER A 378 4.51 -6.96 2.38
CA SER A 378 5.72 -6.73 1.57
C SER A 378 6.99 -6.63 2.43
N ALA A 379 6.98 -5.92 3.56
CA ALA A 379 8.15 -5.86 4.45
C ALA A 379 8.34 -7.15 5.28
N LEU A 380 7.25 -7.84 5.66
CA LEU A 380 7.32 -9.11 6.36
C LEU A 380 7.97 -10.22 5.51
N SER A 381 7.98 -10.11 4.18
CA SER A 381 8.72 -11.04 3.31
C SER A 381 10.23 -11.03 3.59
N VAL A 382 10.80 -9.89 3.99
CA VAL A 382 12.21 -9.79 4.41
C VAL A 382 12.47 -10.68 5.62
N TRP A 383 11.58 -10.66 6.61
CA TRP A 383 11.70 -11.54 7.78
C TRP A 383 11.40 -13.00 7.43
N ALA A 384 10.35 -13.29 6.67
CA ALA A 384 10.08 -14.66 6.20
C ALA A 384 11.28 -15.26 5.44
N ALA A 385 11.94 -14.47 4.59
CA ALA A 385 13.16 -14.86 3.88
C ALA A 385 14.36 -15.07 4.81
N LEU A 386 14.59 -14.21 5.80
CA LEU A 386 15.65 -14.41 6.81
C LEU A 386 15.40 -15.67 7.66
N GLY A 387 14.13 -15.97 7.99
CA GLY A 387 13.75 -17.20 8.69
C GLY A 387 13.94 -18.46 7.84
N LEU A 388 13.54 -18.43 6.56
CA LEU A 388 13.78 -19.52 5.62
C LEU A 388 15.28 -19.72 5.35
N PHE A 389 16.04 -18.63 5.27
CA PHE A 389 17.49 -18.68 5.12
C PHE A 389 18.16 -19.32 6.35
N TYR A 390 17.70 -19.00 7.57
CA TYR A 390 18.17 -19.66 8.79
C TYR A 390 17.86 -21.15 8.80
N LEU A 391 16.67 -21.56 8.38
CA LEU A 391 16.31 -22.97 8.26
C LEU A 391 17.20 -23.70 7.24
N TRP A 392 17.49 -23.05 6.10
CA TRP A 392 18.37 -23.58 5.06
C TRP A 392 19.83 -23.70 5.51
N GLU A 393 20.39 -22.70 6.19
CA GLU A 393 21.71 -22.78 6.85
C GLU A 393 21.73 -23.93 7.87
N THR A 394 20.73 -23.99 8.74
CA THR A 394 20.62 -25.00 9.81
C THR A 394 20.62 -26.41 9.23
N VAL A 395 19.78 -26.70 8.23
CA VAL A 395 19.75 -28.02 7.58
C VAL A 395 21.01 -28.27 6.74
N ALA A 396 21.64 -27.23 6.18
CA ALA A 396 22.93 -27.38 5.52
C ALA A 396 24.04 -27.80 6.50
N THR A 397 24.05 -27.37 7.78
CA THR A 397 25.04 -27.88 8.74
C THR A 397 24.97 -29.40 8.94
N LEU A 398 23.78 -30.00 8.84
CA LEU A 398 23.56 -31.45 9.01
C LEU A 398 24.25 -32.29 7.91
N PHE A 399 24.45 -31.72 6.72
CA PHE A 399 25.21 -32.36 5.63
C PHE A 399 26.72 -32.08 5.68
N GLY A 400 27.18 -31.36 6.71
CA GLY A 400 28.59 -31.07 6.98
C GLY A 400 28.95 -29.60 6.83
N ALA A 401 29.70 -29.10 7.79
CA ALA A 401 30.23 -27.74 7.87
C ALA A 401 31.73 -27.75 8.14
N ASP A 402 32.41 -26.63 7.86
CA ASP A 402 33.82 -26.40 8.16
C ASP A 402 33.96 -25.27 9.18
N GLU A 403 34.96 -25.35 10.05
CA GLU A 403 35.29 -24.25 10.97
C GLU A 403 35.97 -23.09 10.24
N VAL A 404 35.24 -21.99 10.08
CA VAL A 404 35.72 -20.76 9.43
C VAL A 404 35.97 -19.69 10.50
N LYS A 405 37.19 -19.13 10.52
CA LYS A 405 37.51 -18.00 11.41
C LYS A 405 37.04 -16.68 10.79
N LEU A 406 35.91 -16.17 11.28
CA LEU A 406 35.49 -14.79 11.04
C LEU A 406 36.10 -13.86 12.09
N GLY A 407 37.25 -13.28 11.75
CA GLY A 407 37.97 -12.35 12.61
C GLY A 407 38.48 -13.01 13.90
N LYS A 408 37.82 -12.73 15.02
CA LYS A 408 38.16 -13.31 16.35
C LYS A 408 37.29 -14.51 16.75
N GLN A 409 36.29 -14.87 15.96
CA GLN A 409 35.38 -16.00 16.26
C GLN A 409 35.57 -17.13 15.25
N THR A 410 35.64 -18.37 15.73
CA THR A 410 35.46 -19.56 14.90
C THR A 410 33.97 -19.83 14.77
N VAL A 411 33.47 -19.98 13.54
CA VAL A 411 32.07 -20.26 13.24
C VAL A 411 32.00 -21.46 12.32
N SER A 412 31.11 -22.41 12.61
CA SER A 412 30.86 -23.55 11.73
C SER A 412 30.01 -23.09 10.54
N GLU A 413 30.59 -23.00 9.34
CA GLU A 413 29.90 -22.58 8.12
C GLU A 413 29.61 -23.81 7.23
N PRO A 414 28.37 -24.03 6.75
CA PRO A 414 28.10 -25.14 5.85
C PRO A 414 28.93 -25.08 4.56
N ARG A 415 29.33 -26.25 4.07
CA ARG A 415 30.02 -26.35 2.77
C ARG A 415 29.07 -25.96 1.65
N THR A 416 29.60 -25.47 0.52
CA THR A 416 28.78 -25.17 -0.67
C THR A 416 27.97 -26.38 -1.14
N ARG A 417 28.55 -27.59 -1.07
CA ARG A 417 27.83 -28.86 -1.35
C ARG A 417 26.67 -29.10 -0.38
N SER A 418 26.83 -28.76 0.90
CA SER A 418 25.81 -28.91 1.93
C SER A 418 24.64 -27.95 1.74
N PHE A 419 24.92 -26.69 1.38
CA PHE A 419 23.89 -25.73 0.95
C PHE A 419 23.13 -26.21 -0.29
N LEU A 420 23.83 -26.81 -1.27
CA LEU A 420 23.19 -27.41 -2.46
C LEU A 420 22.30 -28.61 -2.07
N MET A 421 22.74 -29.48 -1.16
CA MET A 421 21.93 -30.61 -0.67
C MET A 421 20.70 -30.16 0.13
N ALA A 422 20.80 -29.06 0.89
CA ALA A 422 19.67 -28.45 1.59
C ALA A 422 18.78 -27.56 0.68
N SER A 423 19.19 -27.27 -0.57
CA SER A 423 18.48 -26.34 -1.45
C SER A 423 17.02 -26.67 -1.81
N PRO A 424 16.51 -27.93 -1.74
CA PRO A 424 15.08 -28.20 -1.89
C PRO A 424 14.19 -27.42 -0.90
N LEU A 425 14.70 -27.02 0.26
CA LEU A 425 13.98 -26.13 1.19
C LEU A 425 13.64 -24.78 0.57
N LEU A 426 14.43 -24.28 -0.39
CA LEU A 426 14.19 -23.00 -1.04
C LEU A 426 12.92 -23.01 -1.91
N ALA A 427 12.41 -24.20 -2.27
CA ALA A 427 11.10 -24.35 -2.92
C ALA A 427 9.95 -23.76 -2.10
N ILE A 428 10.10 -23.65 -0.76
CA ILE A 428 9.14 -23.00 0.13
C ILE A 428 8.81 -21.58 -0.32
N ALA A 429 9.80 -20.82 -0.81
CA ALA A 429 9.61 -19.44 -1.28
C ALA A 429 8.74 -19.33 -2.55
N PHE A 430 8.48 -20.45 -3.25
CA PHE A 430 7.59 -20.51 -4.41
C PHE A 430 6.15 -20.90 -4.03
N ILE A 431 5.86 -21.25 -2.77
CA ILE A 431 4.49 -21.58 -2.34
C ILE A 431 3.50 -20.44 -2.66
N PRO A 432 3.79 -19.14 -2.39
CA PRO A 432 2.83 -18.08 -2.69
C PRO A 432 2.69 -17.82 -4.20
N LEU A 433 3.72 -18.10 -5.00
CA LEU A 433 3.65 -18.05 -6.47
C LEU A 433 2.56 -19.01 -6.98
N PHE A 434 2.62 -20.28 -6.58
CA PHE A 434 1.66 -21.28 -7.05
C PHE A 434 0.31 -21.21 -6.33
N GLY A 435 0.29 -20.83 -5.06
CA GLY A 435 -0.95 -20.65 -4.27
C GLY A 435 -1.78 -19.43 -4.68
N ASN A 436 -1.17 -18.39 -5.27
CA ASN A 436 -1.88 -17.15 -5.60
C ASN A 436 -1.99 -16.85 -7.10
N TRP A 437 -1.26 -17.52 -8.01
CA TRP A 437 -1.26 -17.19 -9.45
C TRP A 437 -2.67 -17.07 -10.04
N THR A 438 -3.54 -18.05 -9.78
CA THR A 438 -4.92 -18.08 -10.30
C THR A 438 -5.80 -16.98 -9.72
N GLN A 439 -5.56 -16.61 -8.45
CA GLN A 439 -6.37 -15.65 -7.69
C GLN A 439 -5.93 -14.20 -7.90
N ALA A 440 -4.63 -13.98 -8.18
CA ALA A 440 -4.06 -12.68 -8.57
C ALA A 440 -4.19 -12.42 -10.09
N SER A 441 -4.53 -13.45 -10.88
CA SER A 441 -4.80 -13.29 -12.31
C SER A 441 -6.06 -12.46 -12.54
N ARG A 442 -5.92 -11.40 -13.35
CA ARG A 442 -7.02 -10.59 -13.88
C ARG A 442 -7.36 -10.96 -15.34
N GLY A 443 -6.79 -12.04 -15.86
CA GLY A 443 -7.05 -12.52 -17.22
C GLY A 443 -8.51 -12.94 -17.38
N GLY A 444 -9.23 -12.31 -18.32
CA GLY A 444 -10.64 -12.57 -18.58
C GLY A 444 -11.63 -11.78 -17.72
N GLN A 445 -11.18 -10.97 -16.74
CA GLN A 445 -12.06 -10.05 -16.02
C GLN A 445 -12.34 -8.81 -16.89
N THR A 446 -13.60 -8.59 -17.25
CA THR A 446 -14.03 -7.45 -18.07
C THR A 446 -14.83 -6.41 -17.29
N ASP A 447 -15.21 -6.70 -16.03
CA ASP A 447 -16.13 -5.93 -15.19
C ASP A 447 -15.92 -4.40 -15.25
N THR A 448 -14.69 -3.92 -15.04
CA THR A 448 -14.38 -2.47 -15.09
C THR A 448 -14.51 -1.87 -16.49
N THR A 449 -14.25 -2.66 -17.55
CA THR A 449 -14.40 -2.22 -18.94
C THR A 449 -15.87 -2.21 -19.36
N ASP A 450 -16.65 -3.20 -18.92
CA ASP A 450 -18.07 -3.28 -19.21
C ASP A 450 -18.87 -2.27 -18.38
N PHE A 451 -18.54 -2.05 -17.10
CA PHE A 451 -19.08 -0.97 -16.30
C PHE A 451 -18.75 0.42 -16.89
N ALA A 452 -17.51 0.65 -17.33
CA ALA A 452 -17.16 1.91 -17.99
C ALA A 452 -17.88 2.10 -19.34
N ARG A 453 -18.07 1.02 -20.11
CA ARG A 453 -18.87 1.00 -21.34
C ARG A 453 -20.33 1.32 -21.05
N ASP A 454 -20.94 0.67 -20.06
CA ASP A 454 -22.35 0.86 -19.72
C ASP A 454 -22.61 2.24 -19.14
N LEU A 455 -21.70 2.76 -18.30
CA LEU A 455 -21.75 4.15 -17.82
C LEU A 455 -21.71 5.14 -18.99
N LEU A 456 -20.77 4.97 -19.93
CA LEU A 456 -20.64 5.84 -21.11
C LEU A 456 -21.76 5.65 -22.15
N ASN A 457 -22.40 4.48 -22.20
CA ASN A 457 -23.57 4.22 -23.05
C ASN A 457 -24.90 4.65 -22.39
N SER A 458 -24.93 4.82 -21.06
CA SER A 458 -26.13 5.26 -20.32
C SER A 458 -26.47 6.74 -20.52
N VAL A 459 -25.56 7.51 -21.12
CA VAL A 459 -25.80 8.86 -21.62
C VAL A 459 -26.16 8.81 -23.10
N GLU A 460 -27.45 8.94 -23.39
CA GLU A 460 -27.98 9.06 -24.77
C GLU A 460 -27.40 10.30 -25.49
N PRO A 461 -27.40 10.33 -26.85
CA PRO A 461 -26.59 11.26 -27.65
C PRO A 461 -27.10 12.71 -27.72
N TYR A 462 -27.86 13.18 -26.72
CA TYR A 462 -28.33 14.57 -26.59
C TYR A 462 -28.27 15.02 -25.12
N GLY A 463 -27.44 16.03 -24.84
CA GLY A 463 -27.42 16.78 -23.58
C GLY A 463 -28.22 18.07 -23.65
#